data_AF-A0A1E7YW80-F1
#
_entry.id   AF-A0A1E7YW80-F1
#
_cell.length_a   1.000
_cell.length_b   1.000
_cell.length_c   1.000
_cell.angle_alpha   90.00
_cell.angle_beta   90.00
_cell.angle_gamma   90.00
#
_symmetry.space_group_name_H-M   'P 1'
#
loop_
_entity.id
_entity.type
_entity.pdbx_description
1 polymer ?
#
loop_
_entity_poly.entity_id
_entity_poly.type
_entity_poly.pdbx_seq_one_letter_code
_entity_poly.pdbx_strand_id
1 'polypeptide(L)'
;MRVSTPEFYQSSLSGLLNQQSTLNNLSQQLSTGNVLIDPSSNPVAYAQTLNLSARIANLNQYQQSNNYAQQNLQLSSSTLQSVSTLINQVQQLAVQMNNGTVNGNDLQNAVTAMQGNLQQLVQLANTQDANGSYIFGGSESNRPPFQLQSNGSVQYLGDSAQKTLQIGPGLSVPSSQAGNAIFMNVPAGNGTFTVVPSGSNYSASSGASSGNVGTTTLGPGAVVDAKAANDFF
;
A
#
# COMPACT_ATOMS: atom_id res chain seq x y z
N MET A 1 -81.00 0.91 -29.04
CA MET A 1 -79.99 1.98 -28.87
C MET A 1 -79.58 2.45 -30.26
N ARG A 2 -79.77 3.73 -30.61
CA ARG A 2 -79.22 4.29 -31.86
C ARG A 2 -77.81 4.75 -31.53
N VAL A 3 -76.81 4.03 -32.02
CA VAL A 3 -75.44 4.57 -32.07
C VAL A 3 -75.48 5.70 -33.08
N SER A 4 -75.19 6.92 -32.64
CA SER A 4 -75.20 8.09 -33.50
C SER A 4 -73.99 7.99 -34.45
N THR A 5 -74.13 8.29 -35.73
CA THR A 5 -73.02 8.38 -36.69
C THR A 5 -71.76 9.06 -36.12
N PRO A 6 -71.85 10.18 -35.35
CA PRO A 6 -70.68 10.76 -34.68
C PRO A 6 -70.02 9.86 -33.62
N GLU A 7 -70.77 9.06 -32.86
CA GLU A 7 -70.20 8.10 -31.90
C GLU A 7 -69.46 6.96 -32.61
N PHE A 8 -69.96 6.52 -33.78
CA PHE A 8 -69.29 5.52 -34.61
C PHE A 8 -67.95 6.04 -35.16
N TYR A 9 -67.92 7.29 -35.66
CA TYR A 9 -66.68 7.92 -36.10
C TYR A 9 -65.70 8.15 -34.94
N GLN A 10 -66.18 8.58 -33.77
CA GLN A 10 -65.35 8.77 -32.58
C GLN A 10 -64.74 7.45 -32.07
N SER A 11 -65.51 6.37 -32.07
CA SER A 11 -65.02 5.03 -31.72
C SER A 11 -63.97 4.54 -32.71
N SER A 12 -64.18 4.76 -34.01
CA SER A 12 -63.23 4.37 -35.07
C SER A 12 -61.93 5.17 -34.98
N LEU A 13 -62.02 6.48 -34.72
CA LEU A 13 -60.86 7.35 -34.51
C LEU A 13 -60.07 6.94 -33.26
N SER A 14 -60.77 6.62 -32.16
CA SER A 14 -60.13 6.14 -30.93
C SER A 14 -59.42 4.81 -31.16
N GLY A 15 -59.99 3.91 -31.98
CA GLY A 15 -59.33 2.67 -32.39
C GLY A 15 -58.04 2.92 -33.17
N LEU A 16 -58.08 3.82 -34.17
CA LEU A 16 -56.90 4.19 -34.96
C LEU A 16 -55.79 4.82 -34.11
N LEU A 17 -56.15 5.72 -33.19
CA LEU A 17 -55.18 6.36 -32.29
C LEU A 17 -54.52 5.35 -31.34
N ASN A 18 -55.27 4.36 -30.82
CA ASN A 18 -54.72 3.28 -30.01
C ASN A 18 -53.76 2.38 -30.83
N GLN A 19 -54.12 2.07 -32.08
CA GLN A 19 -53.26 1.29 -32.98
C GLN A 19 -51.95 2.02 -33.25
N GLN A 20 -52.01 3.33 -33.52
CA GLN A 20 -50.85 4.18 -33.75
C GLN A 20 -49.95 4.26 -32.51
N SER A 21 -50.54 4.37 -31.30
CA SER A 21 -49.79 4.35 -30.04
C SER A 21 -49.08 3.01 -29.81
N THR A 22 -49.76 1.90 -30.11
CA THR A 22 -49.18 0.55 -30.01
C THR A 22 -48.01 0.36 -30.98
N LEU A 23 -48.14 0.82 -32.23
CA LEU A 23 -47.08 0.78 -33.23
C LEU A 23 -45.87 1.63 -32.84
N ASN A 24 -46.10 2.80 -32.25
CA ASN A 24 -45.03 3.65 -31.74
C ASN A 24 -44.28 2.99 -30.58
N ASN A 25 -44.99 2.33 -29.65
CA ASN A 25 -44.36 1.57 -28.57
C ASN A 25 -43.55 0.38 -29.11
N LEU A 26 -44.11 -0.41 -30.03
CA LEU A 26 -43.41 -1.55 -30.62
C LEU A 26 -42.17 -1.11 -31.41
N SER A 27 -42.26 0.00 -32.15
CA SER A 27 -41.12 0.58 -32.85
C SER A 27 -40.00 0.99 -31.89
N GLN A 28 -40.35 1.56 -30.72
CA GLN A 28 -39.36 1.87 -29.69
C GLN A 28 -38.77 0.60 -29.05
N GLN A 29 -39.55 -0.46 -28.85
CA GLN A 29 -39.04 -1.75 -28.33
C GLN A 29 -38.08 -2.40 -29.32
N LEU A 30 -38.40 -2.35 -30.62
CA LEU A 30 -37.52 -2.81 -31.69
C LEU A 30 -36.23 -1.99 -31.77
N SER A 31 -36.32 -0.66 -31.63
CA SER A 31 -35.15 0.22 -31.68
C SER A 31 -34.23 0.07 -30.48
N THR A 32 -34.77 -0.18 -29.28
CA THR A 32 -34.00 -0.30 -28.03
C THR A 32 -33.61 -1.74 -27.70
N GLY A 33 -34.29 -2.72 -28.30
CA GLY A 33 -34.19 -4.13 -27.94
C GLY A 33 -34.79 -4.47 -26.56
N ASN A 34 -35.40 -3.49 -25.88
CA ASN A 34 -35.91 -3.64 -24.52
C ASN A 34 -37.43 -3.63 -24.51
N VAL A 35 -38.02 -4.64 -23.85
CA VAL A 35 -39.48 -4.73 -23.66
C VAL A 35 -39.98 -3.70 -22.63
N LEU A 36 -39.13 -3.33 -21.66
CA LEU A 36 -39.44 -2.40 -20.57
C LEU A 36 -38.87 -1.01 -20.87
N ILE A 37 -39.66 -0.19 -21.57
CA ILE A 37 -39.26 1.19 -21.92
C ILE A 37 -39.83 2.18 -20.92
N ASP A 38 -41.09 1.99 -20.53
CA ASP A 38 -41.83 2.90 -19.67
C ASP A 38 -42.10 2.27 -18.29
N PRO A 39 -41.75 2.95 -17.18
CA PRO A 39 -42.09 2.50 -15.82
C PRO A 39 -43.59 2.23 -15.61
N SER A 40 -44.46 2.90 -16.36
CA SER A 40 -45.92 2.76 -16.27
C SER A 40 -46.44 1.42 -16.80
N SER A 41 -45.71 0.79 -17.73
CA SER A 41 -46.13 -0.46 -18.40
C SER A 41 -46.02 -1.70 -17.51
N ASN A 42 -44.98 -1.76 -16.67
CA ASN A 42 -44.81 -2.79 -15.65
C ASN A 42 -43.89 -2.26 -14.52
N PRO A 43 -44.44 -1.60 -13.50
CA PRO A 43 -43.65 -0.96 -12.46
C PRO A 43 -42.86 -1.96 -11.60
N VAL A 44 -43.37 -3.19 -11.44
CA VAL A 44 -42.70 -4.24 -10.63
C VAL A 44 -41.44 -4.74 -11.35
N ALA A 45 -41.56 -5.10 -12.63
CA ALA A 45 -40.42 -5.54 -13.42
C ALA A 45 -39.40 -4.41 -13.62
N TYR A 46 -39.85 -3.16 -13.82
CA TYR A 46 -38.97 -2.01 -13.94
C TYR A 46 -38.18 -1.76 -12.64
N ALA A 47 -38.82 -1.85 -11.47
CA ALA A 47 -38.16 -1.73 -10.18
C ALA A 47 -37.12 -2.84 -9.93
N GLN A 48 -37.40 -4.08 -10.36
CA GLN A 48 -36.44 -5.18 -10.28
C GLN A 48 -35.22 -4.93 -11.17
N THR A 49 -35.44 -4.49 -12.42
CA THR A 49 -34.35 -4.14 -13.35
C THR A 49 -33.49 -3.01 -12.79
N LEU A 50 -34.08 -1.96 -12.22
CA LEU A 50 -33.32 -0.88 -11.57
C LEU A 50 -32.44 -1.40 -10.43
N ASN A 51 -32.98 -2.27 -9.58
CA ASN A 51 -32.21 -2.89 -8.49
C ASN A 51 -31.05 -3.75 -9.03
N LEU A 52 -31.29 -4.53 -10.09
CA LEU A 52 -30.24 -5.33 -10.73
C LEU A 52 -29.17 -4.43 -11.38
N SER A 53 -29.56 -3.38 -12.08
CA SER A 53 -28.64 -2.41 -12.68
C SER A 53 -27.79 -1.72 -11.61
N ALA A 54 -28.38 -1.32 -10.48
CA ALA A 54 -27.64 -0.76 -9.36
C ALA A 54 -26.65 -1.79 -8.76
N ARG A 55 -27.06 -3.06 -8.62
CA ARG A 55 -26.16 -4.14 -8.18
C ARG A 55 -25.00 -4.36 -9.15
N ILE A 56 -25.26 -4.38 -10.46
CA ILE A 56 -24.23 -4.50 -11.50
C ILE A 56 -23.26 -3.32 -11.44
N ALA A 57 -23.76 -2.08 -11.29
CA ALA A 57 -22.91 -0.90 -11.16
C ALA A 57 -21.98 -0.99 -9.94
N ASN A 58 -22.50 -1.43 -8.80
CA ASN A 58 -21.67 -1.68 -7.60
C ASN A 58 -20.63 -2.78 -7.83
N LEU A 59 -21.01 -3.89 -8.48
CA LEU A 59 -20.08 -4.97 -8.81
C LEU A 59 -18.98 -4.50 -9.77
N ASN A 60 -19.30 -3.67 -10.77
CA ASN A 60 -18.33 -3.09 -11.68
C ASN A 60 -17.35 -2.17 -10.92
N GLN A 61 -17.83 -1.37 -9.96
CA GLN A 61 -16.97 -0.56 -9.11
C GLN A 61 -16.02 -1.43 -8.29
N TYR A 62 -16.52 -2.52 -7.68
CA TYR A 62 -15.68 -3.47 -6.94
C TYR A 62 -14.67 -4.17 -7.84
N GLN A 63 -15.00 -4.51 -9.09
CA GLN A 63 -14.04 -5.07 -10.04
C GLN A 63 -12.92 -4.09 -10.36
N GLN A 64 -13.22 -2.81 -10.58
CA GLN A 64 -12.20 -1.78 -10.79
C GLN A 64 -11.31 -1.62 -9.55
N SER A 65 -11.91 -1.58 -8.36
CA SER A 65 -11.19 -1.53 -7.09
C SER A 65 -10.30 -2.76 -6.88
N ASN A 66 -10.76 -3.96 -7.21
CA ASN A 66 -9.96 -5.19 -7.16
C ASN A 66 -8.75 -5.12 -8.08
N ASN A 67 -8.94 -4.69 -9.33
CA ASN A 67 -7.84 -4.56 -10.29
C ASN A 67 -6.79 -3.56 -9.79
N TYR A 68 -7.22 -2.42 -9.25
CA TYR A 68 -6.32 -1.42 -8.68
C TYR A 68 -5.57 -1.96 -7.45
N ALA A 69 -6.26 -2.64 -6.54
CA ALA A 69 -5.62 -3.27 -5.38
C ALA A 69 -4.58 -4.33 -5.80
N GLN A 70 -4.91 -5.19 -6.79
CA GLN A 70 -3.98 -6.19 -7.31
C GLN A 70 -2.73 -5.55 -7.91
N GLN A 71 -2.88 -4.50 -8.72
CA GLN A 71 -1.76 -3.78 -9.32
C GLN A 71 -0.85 -3.17 -8.24
N ASN A 72 -1.43 -2.51 -7.23
CA ASN A 72 -0.66 -1.93 -6.14
C ASN A 72 0.06 -2.98 -5.30
N LEU A 73 -0.58 -4.12 -5.02
CA LEU A 73 0.06 -5.21 -4.27
C LEU A 73 1.19 -5.87 -5.08
N GLN A 74 1.03 -6.05 -6.39
CA GLN A 74 2.09 -6.55 -7.26
C GLN A 74 3.28 -5.59 -7.33
N LEU A 75 3.01 -4.29 -7.43
CA LEU A 75 4.04 -3.26 -7.41
C LEU A 75 4.79 -3.24 -6.07
N SER A 76 4.05 -3.21 -4.95
CA SER A 76 4.66 -3.29 -3.61
C SER A 76 5.52 -4.54 -3.46
N SER A 77 5.01 -5.72 -3.84
CA SER A 77 5.75 -6.98 -3.76
C SER A 77 7.04 -6.97 -4.58
N SER A 78 6.99 -6.51 -5.84
CA SER A 78 8.17 -6.44 -6.70
C SER A 78 9.20 -5.41 -6.21
N THR A 79 8.75 -4.28 -5.66
CA THR A 79 9.63 -3.31 -5.01
C THR A 79 10.28 -3.89 -3.76
N LEU A 80 9.52 -4.58 -2.89
CA LEU A 80 10.07 -5.21 -1.68
C LEU A 80 11.06 -6.33 -2.01
N GLN A 81 10.85 -7.08 -3.10
CA GLN A 81 11.82 -8.06 -3.59
C GLN A 81 13.14 -7.39 -4.02
N SER A 82 13.04 -6.23 -4.67
CA SER A 82 14.22 -5.44 -5.07
C SER A 82 14.95 -4.88 -3.85
N VAL A 83 14.20 -4.39 -2.86
CA VAL A 83 14.74 -3.95 -1.56
C VAL A 83 15.47 -5.08 -0.85
N SER A 84 14.87 -6.27 -0.77
CA SER A 84 15.49 -7.44 -0.15
C SER A 84 16.81 -7.82 -0.83
N THR A 85 16.86 -7.77 -2.17
CA THR A 85 18.08 -8.02 -2.94
C THR A 85 19.17 -7.01 -2.60
N LEU A 86 18.81 -5.72 -2.53
CA LEU A 86 19.73 -4.63 -2.20
C LEU A 86 20.28 -4.76 -0.76
N ILE A 87 19.42 -5.13 0.20
CA ILE A 87 19.84 -5.37 1.58
C ILE A 87 20.83 -6.54 1.64
N ASN A 88 20.58 -7.64 0.93
CA ASN A 88 21.50 -8.77 0.87
C ASN A 88 22.87 -8.36 0.28
N GLN A 89 22.91 -7.51 -0.75
CA GLN A 89 24.15 -6.98 -1.30
C GLN A 89 24.92 -6.13 -0.28
N VAL A 90 24.22 -5.26 0.46
CA VAL A 90 24.83 -4.45 1.53
C VAL A 90 25.39 -5.35 2.64
N GLN A 91 24.68 -6.41 3.04
CA GLN A 91 25.18 -7.37 4.03
C GLN A 91 26.42 -8.12 3.54
N GLN A 92 26.45 -8.53 2.27
CA GLN A 92 27.63 -9.19 1.68
C GLN A 92 28.84 -8.26 1.67
N LEU A 93 28.65 -6.99 1.27
CA LEU A 93 29.70 -5.98 1.35
C LEU A 93 30.16 -5.81 2.81
N ALA A 94 29.25 -5.66 3.76
CA ALA A 94 29.60 -5.49 5.17
C ALA A 94 30.43 -6.67 5.72
N VAL A 95 30.07 -7.92 5.38
CA VAL A 95 30.82 -9.12 5.77
C VAL A 95 32.19 -9.16 5.10
N GLN A 96 32.28 -8.83 3.80
CA GLN A 96 33.55 -8.76 3.07
C GLN A 96 34.52 -7.75 3.71
N MET A 97 33.98 -6.61 4.14
CA MET A 97 34.74 -5.54 4.79
C MET A 97 35.12 -5.85 6.24
N ASN A 98 34.50 -6.85 6.87
CA ASN A 98 34.85 -7.32 8.21
C ASN A 98 36.13 -8.18 8.24
N ASN A 99 36.68 -8.52 7.08
CA ASN A 99 37.91 -9.31 6.98
C ASN A 99 39.16 -8.46 7.25
N GLY A 100 40.11 -8.98 8.04
CA GLY A 100 41.28 -8.23 8.53
C GLY A 100 42.33 -7.84 7.48
N THR A 101 42.20 -8.31 6.24
CA THR A 101 43.14 -8.07 5.13
C THR A 101 42.75 -6.93 4.21
N VAL A 102 41.66 -6.20 4.51
CA VAL A 102 41.11 -5.15 3.65
C VAL A 102 41.94 -3.87 3.76
N ASN A 103 42.32 -3.28 2.62
CA ASN A 103 43.09 -2.05 2.58
C ASN A 103 42.17 -0.80 2.62
N GLY A 104 42.76 0.38 2.88
CA GLY A 104 41.99 1.64 3.01
C GLY A 104 41.26 2.08 1.74
N ASN A 105 41.78 1.73 0.55
CA ASN A 105 41.14 2.06 -0.73
C ASN A 105 39.89 1.20 -0.96
N ASP A 106 39.96 -0.09 -0.62
CA ASP A 106 38.82 -1.01 -0.70
C ASP A 106 37.72 -0.59 0.29
N LEU A 107 38.11 -0.06 1.46
CA LEU A 107 37.19 0.58 2.42
C LEU A 107 36.46 1.78 1.82
N GLN A 108 37.19 2.68 1.17
CA GLN A 108 36.58 3.86 0.56
C GLN A 108 35.63 3.48 -0.58
N ASN A 109 35.99 2.48 -1.39
CA ASN A 109 35.16 1.97 -2.48
C ASN A 109 33.88 1.30 -1.95
N ALA A 110 33.99 0.50 -0.90
CA ALA A 110 32.84 -0.14 -0.27
C ALA A 110 31.87 0.88 0.36
N VAL A 111 32.39 1.93 1.00
CA VAL A 111 31.56 3.03 1.53
C VAL A 111 30.81 3.73 0.39
N THR A 112 31.47 3.99 -0.73
CA THR A 112 30.84 4.62 -1.90
C THR A 112 29.73 3.73 -2.48
N ALA A 113 29.98 2.42 -2.57
CA ALA A 113 28.97 1.45 -3.01
C ALA A 113 27.78 1.38 -2.05
N MET A 114 28.02 1.37 -0.73
CA MET A 114 26.97 1.39 0.29
C MET A 114 26.13 2.68 0.24
N GLN A 115 26.76 3.83 -0.01
CA GLN A 115 26.04 5.10 -0.21
C GLN A 115 25.17 5.07 -1.46
N GLY A 116 25.66 4.50 -2.56
CA GLY A 116 24.87 4.27 -3.79
C GLY A 116 23.67 3.36 -3.53
N ASN A 117 23.88 2.25 -2.80
CA ASN A 117 22.80 1.35 -2.41
C ASN A 117 21.77 2.05 -1.51
N LEU A 118 22.18 2.90 -0.57
CA LEU A 118 21.24 3.68 0.24
C LEU A 118 20.38 4.63 -0.63
N GLN A 119 20.98 5.30 -1.62
CA GLN A 119 20.24 6.16 -2.54
C GLN A 119 19.23 5.35 -3.37
N GLN A 120 19.63 4.17 -3.86
CA GLN A 120 18.73 3.27 -4.56
C GLN A 120 17.59 2.78 -3.65
N LEU A 121 17.87 2.48 -2.38
CA LEU A 121 16.85 2.08 -1.42
C LEU A 121 15.81 3.19 -1.20
N VAL A 122 16.25 4.44 -1.06
CA VAL A 122 15.35 5.60 -0.93
C VAL A 122 14.51 5.79 -2.18
N GLN A 123 15.05 5.56 -3.37
CA GLN A 123 14.28 5.60 -4.61
C GLN A 123 13.20 4.51 -4.65
N LEU A 124 13.54 3.28 -4.27
CA LEU A 124 12.58 2.17 -4.17
C LEU A 124 11.49 2.46 -3.12
N ALA A 125 11.87 3.00 -1.96
CA ALA A 125 10.93 3.40 -0.92
C ALA A 125 10.01 4.56 -1.33
N ASN A 126 10.38 5.32 -2.36
CA ASN A 126 9.58 6.38 -2.99
C ASN A 126 8.91 5.91 -4.30
N THR A 127 8.67 4.61 -4.46
CA THR A 127 7.93 4.09 -5.64
C THR A 127 6.51 4.69 -5.69
N GLN A 128 6.06 5.02 -6.90
CA GLN A 128 4.75 5.57 -7.20
C GLN A 128 3.87 4.57 -7.94
N ASP A 129 2.56 4.61 -7.71
CA ASP A 129 1.58 3.88 -8.50
C ASP A 129 1.31 4.56 -9.86
N ALA A 130 0.45 3.94 -10.68
CA ALA A 130 0.07 4.47 -11.99
C ALA A 130 -0.64 5.84 -11.94
N ASN A 131 -1.16 6.23 -10.77
CA ASN A 131 -1.83 7.51 -10.54
C ASN A 131 -0.88 8.57 -9.94
N GLY A 132 0.41 8.25 -9.78
CA GLY A 132 1.42 9.14 -9.19
C GLY A 132 1.41 9.18 -7.66
N SER A 133 0.65 8.30 -7.01
CA SER A 133 0.57 8.20 -5.55
C SER A 133 1.70 7.33 -4.99
N TYR A 134 2.36 7.77 -3.92
CA TYR A 134 3.40 6.99 -3.25
C TYR A 134 2.83 5.81 -2.46
N ILE A 135 3.28 4.59 -2.77
CA ILE A 135 2.69 3.35 -2.22
C ILE A 135 3.06 3.07 -0.75
N PHE A 136 4.19 3.63 -0.29
CA PHE A 136 4.72 3.50 1.08
C PHE A 136 4.51 4.76 1.94
N GLY A 137 3.69 5.71 1.48
CA GLY A 137 3.41 6.97 2.19
C GLY A 137 2.34 6.89 3.28
N GLY A 138 1.73 5.73 3.48
CA GLY A 138 0.55 5.60 4.32
C GLY A 138 -0.67 6.29 3.67
N SER A 139 -1.38 7.15 4.40
CA SER A 139 -2.47 7.95 3.85
C SER A 139 -1.99 9.22 3.12
N GLU A 140 -0.81 9.71 3.47
CA GLU A 140 -0.14 10.83 2.80
C GLU A 140 0.62 10.37 1.54
N SER A 141 -0.12 10.22 0.42
CA SER A 141 0.42 9.69 -0.84
C SER A 141 0.84 10.76 -1.86
N ASN A 142 0.67 12.05 -1.55
CA ASN A 142 0.89 13.15 -2.50
C ASN A 142 2.30 13.74 -2.46
N ARG A 143 3.13 13.34 -1.49
CA ARG A 143 4.50 13.82 -1.30
C ARG A 143 5.45 12.66 -1.10
N PRO A 144 6.74 12.77 -1.48
CA PRO A 144 7.72 11.71 -1.30
C PRO A 144 7.84 11.36 0.20
N PRO A 145 7.58 10.10 0.59
CA PRO A 145 7.58 9.71 1.99
C PRO A 145 8.97 9.57 2.60
N PHE A 146 10.02 9.32 1.80
CA PHE A 146 11.39 9.18 2.30
C PHE A 146 12.29 10.29 1.74
N GLN A 147 12.94 11.04 2.62
CA GLN A 147 13.91 12.07 2.25
C GLN A 147 15.28 11.78 2.85
N LEU A 148 16.30 11.75 1.99
CA LEU A 148 17.70 11.65 2.42
C LEU A 148 18.20 13.03 2.87
N GLN A 149 18.65 13.12 4.10
CA GLN A 149 19.21 14.33 4.69
C GLN A 149 20.71 14.45 4.38
N SER A 150 21.27 15.67 4.48
CA SER A 150 22.69 15.94 4.22
C SER A 150 23.66 15.20 5.15
N ASN A 151 23.18 14.75 6.31
CA ASN A 151 23.93 13.93 7.26
C ASN A 151 23.88 12.41 6.95
N GLY A 152 23.28 12.00 5.83
CA GLY A 152 23.10 10.60 5.45
C GLY A 152 21.96 9.86 6.17
N SER A 153 21.20 10.54 7.04
CA SER A 153 20.01 9.97 7.67
C SER A 153 18.81 10.03 6.75
N VAL A 154 17.92 9.03 6.83
CA VAL A 154 16.66 9.02 6.09
C VAL A 154 15.52 9.42 7.02
N GLN A 155 14.77 10.45 6.64
CA GLN A 155 13.58 10.89 7.35
C GLN A 155 12.33 10.36 6.66
N TYR A 156 11.41 9.81 7.45
CA TYR A 156 10.06 9.46 6.99
C TYR A 156 9.10 10.64 7.21
N LEU A 157 8.44 11.08 6.14
CA LEU A 157 7.49 12.18 6.10
C LEU A 157 6.04 11.71 5.81
N GLY A 158 5.81 10.39 5.77
CA GLY A 158 4.47 9.82 5.68
C GLY A 158 3.79 9.66 7.04
N ASP A 159 2.64 9.00 7.05
CA ASP A 159 1.92 8.65 8.28
C ASP A 159 1.90 7.13 8.53
N SER A 160 1.36 6.73 9.68
CA SER A 160 1.17 5.31 10.03
C SER A 160 -0.18 4.74 9.54
N ALA A 161 -1.00 5.56 8.90
CA ALA A 161 -2.35 5.17 8.49
C ALA A 161 -2.32 4.46 7.15
N GLN A 162 -3.23 3.52 6.94
CA GLN A 162 -3.37 2.81 5.68
C GLN A 162 -4.66 3.26 5.00
N LYS A 163 -4.60 3.52 3.70
CA LYS A 163 -5.80 3.66 2.87
C LYS A 163 -6.38 2.29 2.65
N THR A 164 -7.68 2.15 2.85
CA THR A 164 -8.40 0.90 2.56
C THR A 164 -9.31 1.10 1.37
N LEU A 165 -9.36 0.10 0.51
CA LEU A 165 -10.22 0.07 -0.66
C LEU A 165 -11.24 -1.05 -0.52
N GLN A 166 -12.50 -0.73 -0.73
CA GLN A 166 -13.57 -1.71 -0.71
C GLN A 166 -13.56 -2.52 -2.01
N ILE A 167 -13.45 -3.84 -1.89
CA ILE A 167 -13.37 -4.78 -3.01
C ILE A 167 -14.59 -5.69 -3.12
N GLY A 168 -15.54 -5.55 -2.18
CA GLY A 168 -16.80 -6.26 -2.17
C GLY A 168 -17.71 -5.80 -1.04
N PRO A 169 -18.92 -6.34 -0.94
CA PRO A 169 -19.85 -6.02 0.14
C PRO A 169 -19.24 -6.43 1.49
N GLY A 170 -18.86 -5.44 2.30
CA GLY A 170 -18.24 -5.67 3.62
C GLY A 170 -16.79 -6.14 3.60
N LEU A 171 -16.12 -6.15 2.44
CA LEU A 171 -14.73 -6.56 2.29
C LEU A 171 -13.86 -5.38 1.82
N SER A 172 -12.83 -5.07 2.59
CA SER A 172 -11.87 -4.01 2.30
C SER A 172 -10.44 -4.52 2.42
N VAL A 173 -9.56 -4.01 1.56
CA VAL A 173 -8.13 -4.35 1.51
C VAL A 173 -7.32 -3.06 1.64
N PRO A 174 -6.22 -3.03 2.40
CA PRO A 174 -5.33 -1.88 2.42
C PRO A 174 -4.69 -1.67 1.04
N SER A 175 -4.93 -0.50 0.43
CA SER A 175 -4.34 -0.08 -0.84
C SER A 175 -3.01 0.65 -0.67
N SER A 176 -2.70 1.15 0.52
CA SER A 176 -1.39 1.71 0.87
C SER A 176 -0.80 1.05 2.10
N GLN A 177 0.53 1.05 2.17
CA GLN A 177 1.28 0.55 3.31
C GLN A 177 1.99 1.70 4.01
N ALA A 178 2.04 1.65 5.32
CA ALA A 178 2.77 2.62 6.12
C ALA A 178 4.27 2.31 6.04
N GLY A 179 5.02 3.19 5.38
CA GLY A 179 6.45 3.01 5.15
C GLY A 179 7.27 2.97 6.44
N ASN A 180 6.79 3.60 7.52
CA ASN A 180 7.44 3.48 8.83
C ASN A 180 7.43 2.04 9.34
N ALA A 181 6.31 1.31 9.21
CA ALA A 181 6.20 -0.06 9.67
C ALA A 181 7.09 -1.02 8.87
N ILE A 182 7.38 -0.70 7.61
CA ILE A 182 8.17 -1.54 6.70
C ILE A 182 9.67 -1.23 6.79
N PHE A 183 10.03 0.05 6.74
CA PHE A 183 11.41 0.48 6.56
C PHE A 183 12.06 1.07 7.83
N MET A 184 11.28 1.63 8.75
CA MET A 184 11.82 2.34 9.92
C MET A 184 11.70 1.54 11.21
N ASN A 185 10.71 0.65 11.30
CA ASN A 185 10.44 -0.16 12.48
C ASN A 185 11.31 -1.43 12.48
N VAL A 186 12.62 -1.25 12.33
CA VAL A 186 13.59 -2.34 12.50
C VAL A 186 13.70 -2.60 14.01
N PRO A 187 13.38 -3.81 14.50
CA PRO A 187 13.65 -4.16 15.89
C PRO A 187 15.14 -3.92 16.13
N ALA A 188 15.48 -2.98 17.01
CA ALA A 188 16.86 -2.81 17.44
C ALA A 188 17.25 -4.11 18.12
N GLY A 189 18.03 -4.95 17.43
CA GLY A 189 18.53 -6.21 17.97
C GLY A 189 19.16 -5.95 19.33
N ASN A 190 18.69 -6.70 20.33
CA ASN A 190 19.15 -6.83 21.71
C ASN A 190 20.11 -5.74 22.25
N GLY A 191 19.74 -4.46 22.13
CA GLY A 191 20.47 -3.35 22.73
C GLY A 191 21.90 -3.12 22.22
N THR A 192 22.40 -1.92 22.46
CA THR A 192 23.81 -1.58 22.23
C THR A 192 24.66 -2.29 23.29
N PHE A 193 25.52 -3.23 22.89
CA PHE A 193 26.55 -3.79 23.76
C PHE A 193 27.62 -2.73 24.00
N THR A 194 27.44 -1.89 25.03
CA THR A 194 28.48 -0.98 25.48
C THR A 194 29.34 -1.68 26.53
N VAL A 195 30.55 -2.09 26.13
CA VAL A 195 31.56 -2.57 27.07
C VAL A 195 32.26 -1.35 27.65
N VAL A 196 31.74 -0.81 28.74
CA VAL A 196 32.43 0.21 29.52
C VAL A 196 33.39 -0.51 30.48
N PRO A 197 34.71 -0.28 30.41
CA PRO A 197 35.63 -0.86 31.39
C PRO A 197 35.28 -0.34 32.80
N SER A 198 35.23 -1.25 33.78
CA SER A 198 34.99 -0.88 35.18
C SER A 198 36.02 0.18 35.64
N GLY A 199 35.57 1.16 36.43
CA GLY A 199 36.40 2.26 36.94
C GLY A 199 37.66 1.81 37.69
N SER A 200 37.68 0.57 38.18
CA SER A 200 38.86 -0.06 38.81
C SER A 200 39.98 -0.42 37.84
N ASN A 201 39.73 -0.42 36.52
CA ASN A 201 40.74 -0.70 35.49
C ASN A 201 41.58 0.54 35.11
N TYR A 202 41.24 1.70 35.66
CA TYR A 202 42.01 2.93 35.52
C TYR A 202 42.84 3.13 36.80
N SER A 203 44.14 2.86 36.74
CA SER A 203 45.04 3.23 37.84
C SER A 203 45.41 4.70 37.72
N ALA A 204 44.85 5.53 38.57
CA ALA A 204 45.28 6.91 38.73
C ALA A 204 46.61 6.94 39.50
N SER A 205 47.73 6.81 38.79
CA SER A 205 48.99 7.31 39.31
C SER A 205 49.03 8.82 39.11
N SER A 206 49.27 9.55 40.19
CA SER A 206 49.33 11.01 40.24
C SER A 206 50.32 11.55 39.20
N GLY A 207 49.81 12.04 38.07
CA GLY A 207 50.55 12.84 37.10
C GLY A 207 50.70 12.30 35.67
N ALA A 208 50.09 11.17 35.28
CA ALA A 208 50.15 10.67 33.91
C ALA A 208 48.76 10.34 33.33
N SER A 209 48.58 10.60 32.03
CA SER A 209 47.37 10.29 31.26
C SER A 209 46.98 8.82 31.41
N SER A 210 45.77 8.61 31.94
CA SER A 210 45.17 7.31 32.29
C SER A 210 45.17 6.34 31.11
N GLY A 211 46.10 5.38 31.11
CA GLY A 211 46.13 4.26 30.16
C GLY A 211 45.45 3.02 30.75
N ASN A 212 44.63 2.34 29.96
CA ASN A 212 44.02 1.07 30.35
C ASN A 212 45.11 0.00 30.57
N VAL A 213 45.16 -0.61 31.75
CA VAL A 213 46.16 -1.61 32.15
C VAL A 213 45.59 -3.04 32.24
N GLY A 214 44.29 -3.22 31.98
CA GLY A 214 43.62 -4.52 32.07
C GLY A 214 43.45 -5.23 30.72
N THR A 215 43.54 -6.57 30.73
CA THR A 215 43.13 -7.43 29.61
C THR A 215 41.64 -7.76 29.71
N THR A 216 40.87 -7.43 28.67
CA THR A 216 39.45 -7.82 28.57
C THR A 216 39.34 -9.30 28.20
N THR A 217 38.78 -10.12 29.09
CA THR A 217 38.32 -11.47 28.75
C THR A 217 36.80 -11.45 28.56
N LEU A 218 36.34 -11.73 27.34
CA LEU A 218 34.92 -11.83 26.99
C LEU A 218 34.42 -13.24 27.36
N GLY A 219 33.54 -13.34 28.37
CA GLY A 219 32.83 -14.59 28.68
C GLY A 219 31.55 -14.75 27.84
N PRO A 220 30.97 -15.97 27.73
CA PRO A 220 29.69 -16.16 27.06
C PRO A 220 28.60 -15.33 27.77
N GLY A 221 27.96 -14.45 27.01
CA GLY A 221 27.03 -13.43 27.53
C GLY A 221 25.82 -14.04 28.23
N ALA A 222 25.40 -13.41 29.34
CA ALA A 222 24.15 -13.72 30.05
C ALA A 222 23.22 -12.49 30.02
N VAL A 223 21.91 -12.76 29.89
CA VAL A 223 20.86 -11.74 29.84
C VAL A 223 20.68 -11.13 31.23
N VAL A 224 20.86 -9.81 31.34
CA VAL A 224 20.87 -9.10 32.64
C VAL A 224 19.44 -8.80 33.14
N ASP A 225 18.44 -8.84 32.26
CA ASP A 225 17.04 -8.67 32.61
C ASP A 225 16.18 -9.83 32.08
N ALA A 226 16.01 -10.84 32.93
CA ALA A 226 15.18 -12.00 32.64
C ALA A 226 13.67 -11.68 32.62
N LYS A 227 13.24 -10.53 33.17
CA LYS A 227 11.82 -10.12 33.15
C LYS A 227 11.42 -9.56 31.78
N ALA A 228 12.28 -8.75 31.17
CA ALA A 228 12.06 -8.26 29.80
C ALA A 228 12.07 -9.38 28.75
N ALA A 229 12.79 -10.48 29.01
CA ALA A 229 12.86 -11.63 28.12
C ALA A 229 11.63 -12.57 28.20
N ASN A 230 10.94 -12.60 29.35
CA ASN A 230 9.82 -13.53 29.60
C ASN A 230 8.43 -12.92 29.39
N ASP A 231 8.31 -11.61 29.12
CA ASP A 231 7.01 -10.94 28.85
C ASP A 231 6.45 -11.21 27.44
N PHE A 232 7.05 -12.14 26.67
CA PHE A 232 6.65 -12.46 25.30
C PHE A 232 6.46 -13.97 25.02
N PHE A 233 6.16 -14.77 26.05
CA PHE A 233 5.46 -16.05 25.85
C PHE A 233 3.99 -15.94 26.23
#